data_AF-A0A023F1S1-F1
#
_entry.id   AF-A0A023F1S1-F1
#
_cell.length_a   1.000
_cell.length_b   1.000
_cell.length_c   1.000
_cell.angle_alpha   90.00
_cell.angle_beta   90.00
_cell.angle_gamma   90.00
#
_symmetry.space_group_name_H-M   'P 1'
#
loop_
_entity.id
_entity.type
_entity.pdbx_description
1 polymer ?
#
loop_
_entity_poly.entity_id
_entity_poly.type
_entity_poly.pdbx_seq_one_letter_code
_entity_poly.pdbx_strand_id
1 'polypeptide(L)'
;FEGSEQGIEENDLLDLTKELTDAGKYSYVGLCAVSLHALFDTEWDKQFCQKCLKCIIKHMELPNTVEPIMQLLLSGEMENTVESFTDILKTEDALEGNLTYLLQDLIALAVQEGEYDARWRVLIRQIATVIGAKFEEVELYEITVIHCLTRDHRVLSEAEKKAMKSRARLVKAKRYAMIGLATIGGGALIGVTGGLAAPLIGSGLASMVGGSALFSALGYGAGAAVVGTFFGAAGAGLAGYKMNKRVGEIEEFAFGQLCPYTENGRDGMTMVTTPQLDISIALSGWIKDESEDNFTRPWKTLCSSREQYYLRYESTYLLELGRAMEYIMTIALSMATQEALKFTILSGIVNAVAWPAGLLGLASVIDNPWGVCCRRSAQVGKHLAEVLINREHGRRPVTLIGYSLGARVIFYCLREMSERDNCTGVIQDAYLIGAPCTGNVEKWERICKVVAGKITNAYCKTDWLLRFLYRTLSMPRGGVAGLQAIDINNKRLRNVDLSHIVSGHGDYPDKMQEILIELGVRVIEHDGEQLAITRSHEHLVVPSNNNKPMNKSQSDSVLVQNDNK
;
A
#
# COMPACT_ATOMS: atom_id res chain seq x y z
N PHE A 1 -9.28 14.29 17.77
CA PHE A 1 -8.20 15.27 18.04
C PHE A 1 -8.47 16.56 17.28
N GLU A 2 -9.46 17.34 17.67
CA GLU A 2 -9.44 18.79 17.43
C GLU A 2 -8.85 19.39 18.71
N GLY A 3 -7.60 19.85 18.66
CA GLY A 3 -6.95 20.50 19.81
C GLY A 3 -5.48 20.12 20.10
N SER A 4 -4.93 19.10 19.43
CA SER A 4 -3.51 18.70 19.55
C SER A 4 -2.73 18.79 18.24
N GLU A 5 -3.22 19.58 17.28
CA GLU A 5 -2.55 19.84 15.98
C GLU A 5 -1.57 21.02 16.06
N GLN A 6 -0.92 21.20 17.20
CA GLN A 6 0.31 21.99 17.23
C GLN A 6 1.44 21.00 16.98
N GLY A 7 1.91 20.93 15.73
CA GLY A 7 3.22 20.35 15.44
C GLY A 7 4.29 21.02 16.31
N ILE A 8 5.43 20.36 16.47
CA ILE A 8 6.54 20.87 17.29
C ILE A 8 6.90 22.29 16.84
N GLU A 9 7.02 23.24 17.79
CA GLU A 9 7.32 24.63 17.46
C GLU A 9 8.75 24.75 16.91
N GLU A 10 9.00 25.72 16.02
CA GLU A 10 10.30 25.89 15.35
C GLU A 10 11.48 26.05 16.33
N ASN A 11 11.21 26.55 17.55
CA ASN A 11 12.20 26.72 18.62
C ASN A 11 12.61 25.41 19.30
N ASP A 12 11.85 24.33 19.12
CA ASP A 12 12.12 23.00 19.69
C ASP A 12 12.89 22.10 18.70
N LEU A 13 13.23 22.62 17.51
CA LEU A 13 13.98 21.91 16.49
C LEU A 13 15.49 21.97 16.79
N LEU A 14 16.12 20.81 16.93
CA LEU A 14 17.56 20.70 17.19
C LEU A 14 18.35 20.50 15.89
N ASP A 15 19.27 21.42 15.56
CA ASP A 15 20.19 21.29 14.43
C ASP A 15 21.34 20.33 14.79
N LEU A 16 21.14 19.04 14.54
CA LEU A 16 22.12 18.00 14.85
C LEU A 16 23.47 18.20 14.18
N THR A 17 23.53 18.92 13.06
CA THR A 17 24.78 19.19 12.35
C THR A 17 25.70 20.13 13.14
N LYS A 18 25.14 21.00 13.99
CA LYS A 18 25.90 21.93 14.83
C LYS A 18 26.10 21.43 16.25
N GLU A 19 25.11 20.75 16.80
CA GLU A 19 25.04 20.43 18.23
C GLU A 19 25.72 19.10 18.58
N LEU A 20 25.77 18.12 17.65
CA LEU A 20 26.47 16.85 17.91
C LEU A 20 27.99 17.02 17.81
N THR A 21 28.71 16.31 18.68
CA THR A 21 30.17 16.17 18.57
C THR A 21 30.54 15.36 17.32
N ASP A 22 31.82 15.35 16.93
CA ASP A 22 32.30 14.48 15.85
C ASP A 22 32.02 12.98 16.14
N ALA A 23 32.06 12.58 17.41
CA ALA A 23 31.72 11.22 17.84
C ALA A 23 30.22 10.94 17.71
N GLY A 24 29.37 11.89 18.10
CA GLY A 24 27.92 11.84 17.92
C GLY A 24 27.53 11.75 16.44
N LYS A 25 28.09 12.62 15.59
CA LYS A 25 27.88 12.61 14.13
C LYS A 25 28.30 11.27 13.52
N TYR A 26 29.51 10.80 13.83
CA TYR A 26 30.00 9.50 13.36
C TYR A 26 29.05 8.36 13.79
N SER A 27 28.57 8.39 15.03
CA SER A 27 27.70 7.35 15.57
C SER A 27 26.31 7.37 14.94
N TYR A 28 25.76 8.56 14.67
CA TYR A 28 24.50 8.70 13.95
C TYR A 28 24.59 8.12 12.53
N VAL A 29 25.65 8.46 11.78
CA VAL A 29 25.86 7.87 10.44
C VAL A 29 26.10 6.37 10.52
N GLY A 30 26.86 5.89 11.50
CA GLY A 30 27.12 4.47 11.73
C GLY A 30 25.84 3.69 12.04
N LEU A 31 24.96 4.23 12.89
CA LEU A 31 23.64 3.67 13.17
C LEU A 31 22.81 3.52 11.90
N CYS A 32 22.79 4.55 11.04
CA CYS A 32 22.11 4.50 9.76
C CYS A 32 22.73 3.46 8.81
N ALA A 33 24.06 3.36 8.74
CA ALA A 33 24.75 2.41 7.87
C ALA A 33 24.45 0.95 8.26
N VAL A 34 24.54 0.61 9.55
CA VAL A 34 24.23 -0.74 10.05
C VAL A 34 22.74 -1.06 9.88
N SER A 35 21.85 -0.08 10.12
CA SER A 35 20.41 -0.26 9.91
C SER A 35 20.06 -0.47 8.43
N LEU A 36 20.71 0.27 7.52
CA LEU A 36 20.58 0.06 6.08
C LEU A 36 21.03 -1.34 5.68
N HIS A 37 22.19 -1.81 6.18
CA HIS A 37 22.67 -3.17 5.92
C HIS A 37 21.66 -4.24 6.39
N ALA A 38 21.12 -4.09 7.60
CA ALA A 38 20.17 -5.03 8.17
C ALA A 38 18.86 -5.12 7.37
N LEU A 39 18.41 -3.99 6.78
CA LEU A 39 17.18 -3.89 6.01
C LEU A 39 17.35 -4.25 4.52
N PHE A 40 18.50 -3.94 3.95
CA PHE A 40 18.73 -3.87 2.51
C PHE A 40 20.04 -4.56 2.12
N ASP A 41 20.02 -5.90 2.08
CA ASP A 41 21.17 -6.74 1.73
C ASP A 41 21.15 -7.24 0.27
N THR A 42 20.27 -6.68 -0.56
CA THR A 42 20.05 -7.14 -1.93
C THR A 42 20.72 -6.24 -2.98
N GLU A 43 21.07 -6.81 -4.13
CA GLU A 43 21.73 -6.06 -5.21
C GLU A 43 20.87 -4.91 -5.76
N TRP A 44 19.53 -5.04 -5.77
CA TRP A 44 18.65 -3.97 -6.26
C TRP A 44 18.53 -2.78 -5.30
N ASP A 45 18.85 -2.95 -4.01
CA ASP A 45 18.83 -1.86 -3.03
C ASP A 45 20.18 -1.14 -2.90
N LYS A 46 21.27 -1.74 -3.38
CA LYS A 46 22.64 -1.22 -3.26
C LYS A 46 22.78 0.23 -3.72
N GLN A 47 22.18 0.57 -4.86
CA GLN A 47 22.23 1.94 -5.38
C GLN A 47 21.52 2.94 -4.45
N PHE A 48 20.38 2.55 -3.88
CA PHE A 48 19.67 3.39 -2.91
C PHE A 48 20.49 3.55 -1.64
N CYS A 49 20.98 2.44 -1.08
CA CYS A 49 21.76 2.44 0.17
C CYS A 49 23.00 3.33 0.08
N GLN A 50 23.74 3.25 -1.03
CA GLN A 50 24.91 4.10 -1.27
C GLN A 50 24.54 5.59 -1.37
N LYS A 51 23.44 5.92 -2.07
CA LYS A 51 22.97 7.31 -2.20
C LYS A 51 22.46 7.85 -0.88
N CYS A 52 21.68 7.06 -0.16
CA CYS A 52 21.15 7.38 1.17
C CYS A 52 22.29 7.66 2.14
N LEU A 53 23.27 6.74 2.24
CA LEU A 53 24.42 6.91 3.12
C LEU A 53 25.25 8.15 2.77
N LYS A 54 25.54 8.38 1.48
CA LYS A 54 26.22 9.60 1.02
C LYS A 54 25.48 10.88 1.38
N CYS A 55 24.15 10.85 1.28
CA CYS A 55 23.29 11.96 1.66
C CYS A 55 23.42 12.27 3.16
N ILE A 56 23.37 11.24 4.01
CA ILE A 56 23.52 11.38 5.47
C ILE A 56 24.92 11.87 5.85
N ILE A 57 26.00 11.32 5.26
CA ILE A 57 27.38 11.76 5.50
C ILE A 57 27.55 13.23 5.16
N LYS A 58 27.03 13.64 4.00
CA LYS A 58 27.10 15.04 3.55
C LYS A 58 26.31 15.97 4.48
N HIS A 59 25.12 15.52 4.92
CA HIS A 59 24.28 16.27 5.85
C HIS A 59 24.98 16.50 7.19
N MET A 60 25.62 15.47 7.74
CA MET A 60 26.39 15.56 9.00
C MET A 60 27.73 16.30 8.88
N GLU A 61 28.05 16.86 7.70
CA GLU A 61 29.30 17.58 7.41
C GLU A 61 30.57 16.77 7.75
N LEU A 62 30.50 15.43 7.70
CA LEU A 62 31.63 14.58 8.06
C LEU A 62 32.70 14.58 6.95
N PRO A 63 34.00 14.50 7.30
CA PRO A 63 35.08 14.43 6.33
C PRO A 63 34.94 13.22 5.38
N ASN A 64 35.37 13.39 4.12
CA ASN A 64 35.35 12.32 3.12
C ASN A 64 36.14 11.05 3.54
N THR A 65 37.03 11.15 4.54
CA THR A 65 37.77 10.02 5.10
C THR A 65 36.87 9.04 5.89
N VAL A 66 35.68 9.47 6.31
CA VAL A 66 34.71 8.63 7.02
C VAL A 66 33.95 7.71 6.05
N GLU A 67 33.75 8.15 4.80
CA GLU A 67 32.95 7.42 3.81
C GLU A 67 33.40 5.97 3.61
N PRO A 68 34.71 5.65 3.43
CA PRO A 68 35.15 4.26 3.28
C PRO A 68 34.76 3.37 4.47
N ILE A 69 34.83 3.88 5.70
CA ILE A 69 34.47 3.10 6.90
C ILE A 69 32.96 2.85 6.92
N MET A 70 32.16 3.86 6.60
CA MET A 70 30.70 3.72 6.54
C MET A 70 30.26 2.77 5.43
N GLN A 71 31.00 2.71 4.31
CA GLN A 71 30.75 1.71 3.26
C GLN A 71 31.03 0.27 3.73
N LEU A 72 32.04 0.06 4.59
CA LEU A 72 32.31 -1.26 5.18
C LEU A 72 31.21 -1.71 6.15
N LEU A 73 30.67 -0.77 6.94
CA LEU A 73 29.48 -1.03 7.78
C LEU A 73 28.26 -1.35 6.92
N LEU A 74 28.07 -0.61 5.82
CA LEU A 74 26.94 -0.81 4.91
C LEU A 74 27.02 -2.16 4.16
N SER A 75 28.22 -2.60 3.77
CA SER A 75 28.40 -3.90 3.11
C SER A 75 28.36 -5.08 4.09
N GLY A 76 28.46 -4.82 5.40
CA GLY A 76 28.57 -5.84 6.43
C GLY A 76 29.97 -6.46 6.54
N GLU A 77 30.97 -5.90 5.84
CA GLU A 77 32.38 -6.32 5.97
C GLU A 77 32.98 -5.91 7.32
N MET A 78 32.43 -4.87 7.93
CA MET A 78 32.72 -4.47 9.31
C MET A 78 31.48 -4.75 10.16
N GLU A 79 31.58 -5.77 11.01
CA GLU A 79 30.51 -6.06 11.97
C GLU A 79 30.50 -5.00 13.08
N ASN A 80 29.33 -4.39 13.27
CA ASN A 80 29.06 -3.55 14.42
C ASN A 80 27.58 -3.62 14.76
N THR A 81 27.25 -3.35 16.01
CA THR A 81 25.89 -3.47 16.55
C THR A 81 25.23 -2.10 16.64
N VAL A 82 23.90 -2.05 16.48
CA VAL A 82 23.14 -0.80 16.62
C VAL A 82 23.31 -0.23 18.03
N GLU A 83 23.44 -1.10 19.03
CA GLU A 83 23.66 -0.78 20.44
C GLU A 83 24.91 0.09 20.63
N SER A 84 26.02 -0.28 19.98
CA SER A 84 27.31 0.43 20.06
C SER A 84 27.18 1.90 19.70
N PHE A 85 26.37 2.21 18.67
CA PHE A 85 26.14 3.58 18.24
C PHE A 85 25.12 4.29 19.12
N THR A 86 24.04 3.60 19.51
CA THR A 86 23.05 4.20 20.41
C THR A 86 23.61 4.55 21.77
N ASP A 87 24.56 3.78 22.29
CA ASP A 87 25.17 4.05 23.59
C ASP A 87 26.05 5.30 23.54
N ILE A 88 26.78 5.53 22.44
CA ILE A 88 27.52 6.79 22.25
C ILE A 88 26.54 7.96 22.12
N LEU A 89 25.50 7.81 21.30
CA LEU A 89 24.50 8.86 21.10
C LEU A 89 23.79 9.25 22.41
N LYS A 90 23.52 8.29 23.30
CA LYS A 90 22.95 8.58 24.64
C LYS A 90 23.88 9.39 25.54
N THR A 91 25.17 9.44 25.26
CA THR A 91 26.15 10.24 26.01
C THR A 91 26.35 11.65 25.45
N GLU A 92 25.73 11.98 24.31
CA GLU A 92 25.80 13.33 23.73
C GLU A 92 24.95 14.31 24.54
N ASP A 93 25.60 15.33 25.10
CA ASP A 93 24.94 16.37 25.92
C ASP A 93 23.78 17.05 25.17
N ALA A 94 23.95 17.28 23.87
CA ALA A 94 22.95 17.92 23.00
C ALA A 94 21.63 17.14 22.90
N LEU A 95 21.65 15.81 23.09
CA LEU A 95 20.45 14.99 23.00
C LEU A 95 19.73 14.85 24.35
N GLU A 96 20.38 15.16 25.46
CA GLU A 96 19.85 14.98 26.83
C GLU A 96 19.25 13.58 27.05
N GLY A 97 19.81 12.56 26.39
CA GLY A 97 19.30 11.17 26.43
C GLY A 97 18.06 10.90 25.55
N ASN A 98 17.49 11.92 24.89
CA ASN A 98 16.38 11.78 23.97
C ASN A 98 16.87 11.56 22.52
N LEU A 99 16.81 10.33 22.04
CA LEU A 99 17.22 9.99 20.68
C LEU A 99 16.16 10.31 19.61
N THR A 100 14.96 10.79 19.96
CA THR A 100 13.91 11.06 18.97
C THR A 100 14.25 12.23 18.03
N TYR A 101 15.17 13.11 18.42
CA TYR A 101 15.70 14.16 17.53
C TYR A 101 16.33 13.59 16.25
N LEU A 102 16.87 12.36 16.30
CA LEU A 102 17.38 11.67 15.11
C LEU A 102 16.26 11.39 14.10
N LEU A 103 15.05 11.08 14.56
CA LEU A 103 13.91 10.81 13.66
C LEU A 103 13.46 12.08 12.95
N GLN A 104 13.41 13.20 13.67
CA GLN A 104 13.06 14.50 13.12
C GLN A 104 14.02 14.90 11.99
N ASP A 105 15.32 14.79 12.24
CA ASP A 105 16.38 15.05 11.26
C ASP A 105 16.28 14.09 10.06
N LEU A 106 16.17 12.78 10.28
CA LEU A 106 16.04 11.82 9.19
C LEU A 106 14.80 12.05 8.32
N ILE A 107 13.64 12.38 8.92
CA ILE A 107 12.42 12.63 8.15
C ILE A 107 12.63 13.88 7.28
N ALA A 108 13.16 14.97 7.85
CA ALA A 108 13.46 16.19 7.10
C ALA A 108 14.44 15.91 5.95
N LEU A 109 15.53 15.19 6.22
CA LEU A 109 16.50 14.77 5.20
C LEU A 109 15.86 13.91 4.10
N ALA A 110 14.97 12.98 4.48
CA ALA A 110 14.30 12.07 3.56
C ALA A 110 13.33 12.79 2.61
N VAL A 111 12.74 13.91 3.05
CA VAL A 111 11.76 14.67 2.25
C VAL A 111 12.35 15.86 1.49
N GLN A 112 13.62 16.21 1.72
CA GLN A 112 14.23 17.46 1.22
C GLN A 112 14.15 17.64 -0.31
N GLU A 113 14.13 16.54 -1.08
CA GLU A 113 14.08 16.53 -2.55
C GLU A 113 12.64 16.53 -3.12
N GLY A 114 11.61 16.57 -2.28
CA GLY A 114 10.21 16.50 -2.73
C GLY A 114 9.72 15.13 -3.16
N GLU A 115 10.42 14.08 -2.72
CA GLU A 115 9.99 12.70 -2.80
C GLU A 115 10.33 11.99 -1.51
N TYR A 116 9.34 11.32 -0.92
CA TYR A 116 9.53 10.52 0.28
C TYR A 116 9.55 9.06 -0.16
N ASP A 117 10.75 8.57 -0.44
CA ASP A 117 10.97 7.19 -0.88
C ASP A 117 10.56 6.21 0.23
N ALA A 118 9.81 5.17 -0.12
CA ALA A 118 9.37 4.16 0.83
C ALA A 118 10.53 3.52 1.63
N ARG A 119 11.73 3.41 1.05
CA ARG A 119 12.91 2.84 1.73
C ARG A 119 13.48 3.77 2.81
N TRP A 120 13.38 5.08 2.62
CA TRP A 120 13.71 6.05 3.67
C TRP A 120 12.78 5.87 4.87
N ARG A 121 11.47 5.79 4.62
CA ARG A 121 10.50 5.58 5.70
C ARG A 121 10.70 4.24 6.41
N VAL A 122 11.06 3.17 5.71
CA VAL A 122 11.42 1.87 6.32
C VAL A 122 12.65 2.01 7.22
N LEU A 123 13.70 2.71 6.79
CA LEU A 123 14.87 3.01 7.61
C LEU A 123 14.49 3.81 8.87
N ILE A 124 13.69 4.86 8.73
CA ILE A 124 13.22 5.69 9.85
C ILE A 124 12.42 4.85 10.85
N ARG A 125 11.52 3.99 10.38
CA ARG A 125 10.75 3.08 11.26
C ARG A 125 11.63 2.06 11.98
N GLN A 126 12.69 1.58 11.32
CA GLN A 126 13.67 0.69 11.94
C GLN A 126 14.45 1.42 13.04
N ILE A 127 14.93 2.63 12.77
CA ILE A 127 15.65 3.44 13.76
C ILE A 127 14.74 3.80 14.92
N ALA A 128 13.48 4.17 14.66
CA ALA A 128 12.48 4.40 15.71
C ALA A 128 12.32 3.18 16.63
N THR A 129 12.28 1.98 16.05
CA THR A 129 12.22 0.73 16.82
C THR A 129 13.48 0.53 17.67
N VAL A 130 14.67 0.78 17.10
CA VAL A 130 15.96 0.64 17.80
C VAL A 130 16.08 1.59 19.00
N ILE A 131 15.59 2.83 18.88
CA ILE A 131 15.65 3.82 19.96
C ILE A 131 14.46 3.74 20.93
N GLY A 132 13.51 2.82 20.70
CA GLY A 132 12.33 2.63 21.54
C GLY A 132 11.22 3.67 21.34
N ALA A 133 11.24 4.41 20.23
CA ALA A 133 10.19 5.37 19.89
C ALA A 133 8.92 4.64 19.41
N LYS A 134 7.77 5.15 19.83
CA LYS A 134 6.46 4.67 19.42
C LYS A 134 6.15 5.13 18.00
N PHE A 135 5.22 4.42 17.35
CA PHE A 135 4.80 4.76 15.99
C PHE A 135 4.16 6.16 15.91
N GLU A 136 3.43 6.55 16.96
CA GLU A 136 2.77 7.85 17.07
C GLU A 136 3.77 9.02 17.08
N GLU A 137 4.98 8.80 17.58
CA GLU A 137 6.04 9.81 17.59
C GLU A 137 6.55 10.06 16.16
N VAL A 138 6.76 9.01 15.37
CA VAL A 138 7.12 9.13 13.94
C VAL A 138 6.03 9.89 13.18
N GLU A 139 4.76 9.54 13.38
CA GLU A 139 3.64 10.25 12.75
C GLU A 139 3.61 11.73 13.13
N LEU A 140 3.89 12.06 14.39
CA LEU A 140 3.91 13.46 14.87
C LEU A 140 5.00 14.27 14.16
N TYR A 141 6.19 13.70 13.98
CA TYR A 141 7.27 14.35 13.22
C TYR A 141 6.93 14.49 11.73
N GLU A 142 6.33 13.46 11.12
CA GLU A 142 5.84 13.52 9.74
C GLU A 142 4.80 14.64 9.56
N ILE A 143 3.89 14.80 10.52
CA ILE A 143 2.89 15.88 10.56
C ILE A 143 3.53 17.25 10.75
N THR A 144 4.55 17.35 11.62
CA THR A 144 5.29 18.60 11.82
C THR A 144 5.92 19.07 10.52
N VAL A 145 6.54 18.15 9.77
CA VAL A 145 7.08 18.43 8.43
C VAL A 145 6.00 18.96 7.49
N ILE A 146 4.82 18.36 7.49
CA ILE A 146 3.69 18.81 6.68
C ILE A 146 3.22 20.21 7.10
N HIS A 147 3.08 20.49 8.40
CA HIS A 147 2.66 21.80 8.89
C HIS A 147 3.67 22.88 8.51
N CYS A 148 4.98 22.61 8.63
CA CYS A 148 6.02 23.54 8.21
C CYS A 148 6.00 23.78 6.70
N LEU A 149 5.82 22.72 5.91
CA LEU A 149 5.69 22.81 4.45
C LEU A 149 4.42 23.56 4.00
N THR A 150 3.31 23.42 4.73
CA THR A 150 2.01 24.00 4.34
C THR A 150 1.78 25.41 4.89
N ARG A 151 2.40 25.81 6.00
CA ARG A 151 2.30 27.18 6.56
C ARG A 151 2.99 28.23 5.69
N ASP A 152 3.97 27.84 4.86
CA ASP A 152 4.65 28.72 3.89
C ASP A 152 3.78 29.03 2.66
N HIS A 153 2.64 29.70 2.87
CA HIS A 153 1.78 30.20 1.79
C HIS A 153 2.43 31.40 1.07
N ARG A 154 3.18 31.15 -0.02
CA ARG A 154 3.54 32.21 -0.99
C ARG A 154 2.49 32.33 -2.10
N VAL A 155 2.04 33.57 -2.35
CA VAL A 155 1.14 33.93 -3.46
C VAL A 155 1.89 33.84 -4.79
N LEU A 156 1.41 32.98 -5.70
CA LEU A 156 1.96 32.80 -7.05
C LEU A 156 1.89 34.09 -7.88
N SER A 157 2.96 34.42 -8.61
CA SER A 157 2.98 35.52 -9.57
C SER A 157 2.13 35.21 -10.81
N GLU A 158 1.55 36.23 -11.45
CA GLU A 158 0.73 36.07 -12.66
C GLU A 158 1.51 35.44 -13.83
N ALA A 159 2.83 35.64 -13.90
CA ALA A 159 3.68 35.01 -14.90
C ALA A 159 3.77 33.48 -14.74
N GLU A 160 3.82 33.00 -13.49
CA GLU A 160 3.90 31.58 -13.14
C GLU A 160 2.55 30.88 -13.38
N LYS A 161 1.44 31.55 -13.03
CA LYS A 161 0.08 31.09 -13.38
C LYS A 161 -0.10 30.96 -14.89
N LYS A 162 0.45 31.90 -15.67
CA LYS A 162 0.39 31.89 -17.13
C LYS A 162 1.24 30.76 -17.74
N ALA A 163 2.43 30.50 -17.19
CA ALA A 163 3.30 29.39 -17.61
C ALA A 163 2.68 28.01 -17.30
N MET A 164 2.04 27.86 -16.14
CA MET A 164 1.29 26.64 -15.79
C MET A 164 0.14 26.40 -16.77
N LYS A 165 -0.64 27.44 -17.09
CA LYS A 165 -1.76 27.37 -18.05
C LYS A 165 -1.29 27.03 -19.47
N SER A 166 -0.17 27.59 -19.95
CA SER A 166 0.34 27.32 -21.30
C SER A 166 0.88 25.89 -21.44
N ARG A 167 1.56 25.37 -20.41
CA ARG A 167 2.08 24.00 -20.39
C ARG A 167 0.97 22.96 -20.24
N ALA A 168 -0.08 23.27 -19.46
CA ALA A 168 -1.30 22.45 -19.40
C ALA A 168 -1.98 22.32 -20.78
N ARG A 169 -2.00 23.41 -21.57
CA ARG A 169 -2.50 23.38 -22.97
C ARG A 169 -1.62 22.50 -23.88
N LEU A 170 -0.30 22.55 -23.72
CA LEU A 170 0.63 21.71 -24.49
C LEU A 170 0.46 20.22 -24.17
N VAL A 171 0.35 19.86 -22.89
CA VAL A 171 0.08 18.46 -22.46
C VAL A 171 -1.26 17.99 -23.02
N LYS A 172 -2.29 18.84 -22.95
CA LYS A 172 -3.60 18.56 -23.55
C LYS A 172 -3.49 18.35 -25.07
N ALA A 173 -2.72 19.16 -25.78
CA ALA A 173 -2.49 19.01 -27.22
C ALA A 173 -1.74 17.70 -27.56
N LYS A 174 -0.67 17.36 -26.83
CA LYS A 174 0.06 16.08 -26.99
C LYS A 174 -0.85 14.87 -26.76
N ARG A 175 -1.75 14.94 -25.77
CA ARG A 175 -2.77 13.90 -25.53
C ARG A 175 -3.66 13.70 -26.76
N TYR A 176 -4.20 14.77 -27.34
CA TYR A 176 -5.04 14.66 -28.53
C TYR A 176 -4.27 14.16 -29.75
N ALA A 177 -3.01 14.54 -29.91
CA ALA A 177 -2.16 14.04 -30.98
C ALA A 177 -1.89 12.52 -30.87
N MET A 178 -1.60 12.01 -29.66
CA MET A 178 -1.42 10.57 -29.43
C MET A 178 -2.70 9.77 -29.67
N ILE A 179 -3.86 10.31 -29.26
CA ILE A 179 -5.17 9.71 -29.55
C ILE A 179 -5.43 9.67 -31.07
N GLY A 180 -5.09 10.74 -31.80
CA GLY A 180 -5.24 10.80 -33.25
C GLY A 180 -4.25 9.92 -34.03
N LEU A 181 -3.08 9.61 -33.47
CA LEU A 181 -2.12 8.66 -34.06
C LEU A 181 -2.56 7.20 -33.85
N ALA A 182 -3.14 6.87 -32.69
CA ALA A 182 -3.64 5.53 -32.40
C ALA A 182 -4.79 5.09 -33.33
N THR A 183 -5.55 6.03 -33.87
CA THR A 183 -6.67 5.74 -34.80
C THR A 183 -6.25 5.27 -36.20
N ILE A 184 -4.98 5.41 -36.60
CA ILE A 184 -4.54 5.06 -37.97
C ILE A 184 -3.96 3.63 -38.06
N GLY A 185 -3.70 2.96 -36.93
CA GLY A 185 -2.96 1.69 -36.92
C GLY A 185 -3.38 0.62 -35.92
N GLY A 186 -4.64 0.59 -35.46
CA GLY A 186 -5.22 -0.55 -34.74
C GLY A 186 -4.57 -0.93 -33.38
N GLY A 187 -3.86 -0.01 -32.72
CA GLY A 187 -3.24 -0.24 -31.41
C GLY A 187 -4.16 0.14 -30.24
N ALA A 188 -4.18 -0.68 -29.19
CA ALA A 188 -5.01 -0.49 -28.00
C ALA A 188 -4.81 0.89 -27.33
N LEU A 189 -5.91 1.58 -27.02
CA LEU A 189 -5.92 2.83 -26.24
C LEU A 189 -5.48 2.52 -24.79
N ILE A 190 -4.21 2.77 -24.47
CA ILE A 190 -3.72 2.76 -23.08
C ILE A 190 -4.42 3.90 -22.33
N GLY A 191 -5.04 3.55 -21.20
CA GLY A 191 -5.98 4.36 -20.44
C GLY A 191 -5.37 5.65 -19.90
N VAL A 192 -5.72 6.79 -20.50
CA VAL A 192 -5.52 8.11 -19.89
C VAL A 192 -6.86 8.60 -19.38
N THR A 193 -7.31 8.05 -18.25
CA THR A 193 -8.61 8.33 -17.63
C THR A 193 -8.44 8.58 -16.14
N GLY A 194 -8.56 9.83 -15.71
CA GLY A 194 -8.93 10.15 -14.33
C GLY A 194 -8.04 11.13 -13.57
N GLY A 195 -6.74 11.19 -13.86
CA GLY A 195 -5.82 12.19 -13.30
C GLY A 195 -5.47 13.25 -14.32
N LEU A 196 -5.47 14.52 -13.94
CA LEU A 196 -4.75 15.55 -14.69
C LEU A 196 -3.28 15.14 -14.67
N ALA A 197 -2.81 14.49 -15.75
CA ALA A 197 -1.43 14.05 -15.94
C ALA A 197 -0.46 14.99 -15.22
N ALA A 198 0.14 14.49 -14.14
CA ALA A 198 1.15 15.23 -13.41
C ALA A 198 2.24 15.67 -14.40
N PRO A 199 2.81 16.87 -14.24
CA PRO A 199 4.02 17.23 -14.96
C PRO A 199 5.05 16.13 -14.67
N LEU A 200 5.64 15.56 -15.72
CA LEU A 200 6.90 14.86 -15.60
C LEU A 200 7.91 15.93 -15.13
N ILE A 201 8.15 16.01 -13.83
CA ILE A 201 9.13 16.94 -13.22
C ILE A 201 10.51 16.32 -13.47
N GLY A 202 10.92 16.34 -14.75
CA GLY A 202 12.32 16.41 -15.12
C GLY A 202 12.71 17.88 -15.01
N SER A 203 13.56 18.20 -14.03
CA SER A 203 14.47 19.35 -14.00
C SER A 203 13.88 20.77 -14.21
N GLY A 204 12.61 21.05 -13.89
CA GLY A 204 11.98 22.32 -14.33
C GLY A 204 11.03 23.05 -13.38
N LEU A 205 10.82 22.59 -12.14
CA LEU A 205 10.08 23.33 -11.09
C LEU A 205 11.00 23.68 -9.90
N ALA A 206 12.29 23.84 -10.15
CA ALA A 206 13.30 24.19 -9.14
C ALA A 206 13.26 25.69 -8.74
N SER A 207 12.11 26.38 -8.81
CA SER A 207 12.06 27.83 -8.58
C SER A 207 10.93 28.32 -7.67
N MET A 208 10.45 27.51 -6.72
CA MET A 208 9.73 28.07 -5.56
C MET A 208 10.77 28.38 -4.47
N VAL A 209 11.54 29.45 -4.69
CA VAL A 209 12.57 29.91 -3.76
C VAL A 209 11.91 30.61 -2.57
N GLY A 210 11.84 29.87 -1.47
CA GLY A 210 11.67 30.30 -0.09
C GLY A 210 12.06 29.09 0.75
N GLY A 211 13.15 29.19 1.52
CA GLY A 211 13.58 28.09 2.38
C GLY A 211 12.51 27.81 3.42
N SER A 212 12.09 26.55 3.57
CA SER A 212 11.19 26.21 4.67
C SER A 212 11.86 26.57 6.00
N ALA A 213 11.07 27.14 6.91
CA ALA A 213 11.50 27.46 8.26
C ALA A 213 12.12 26.22 8.95
N LEU A 214 11.46 25.06 8.83
CA LEU A 214 11.96 23.76 9.28
C LEU A 214 13.33 23.39 8.68
N PHE A 215 13.45 23.47 7.35
CA PHE A 215 14.71 23.12 6.68
C PHE A 215 15.83 24.07 7.10
N SER A 216 15.54 25.36 7.24
CA SER A 216 16.50 26.36 7.68
C SER A 216 16.92 26.15 9.14
N ALA A 217 15.97 25.84 10.02
CA ALA A 217 16.20 25.56 11.44
C ALA A 217 17.05 24.30 11.64
N LEU A 218 16.87 23.29 10.79
CA LEU A 218 17.66 22.05 10.81
C LEU A 218 18.94 22.10 9.95
N GLY A 219 19.37 23.29 9.53
CA GLY A 219 20.62 23.45 8.80
C GLY A 219 20.59 23.02 7.32
N TYR A 220 19.45 22.57 6.79
CA TYR A 220 19.29 22.31 5.36
C TYR A 220 19.24 23.64 4.58
N GLY A 221 20.31 23.95 3.84
CA GLY A 221 20.39 25.17 3.03
C GLY A 221 19.19 25.33 2.08
N ALA A 222 18.55 26.50 2.07
CA ALA A 222 17.41 26.93 1.24
C ALA A 222 16.74 25.83 0.37
N GLY A 223 16.09 24.84 1.02
CA GLY A 223 15.37 23.75 0.35
C GLY A 223 14.02 24.22 -0.19
N ALA A 224 13.89 24.23 -1.52
CA ALA A 224 12.83 24.87 -2.30
C ALA A 224 11.74 23.90 -2.80
N ALA A 225 10.49 24.36 -2.89
CA ALA A 225 9.48 23.92 -3.88
C ALA A 225 8.85 22.51 -3.78
N VAL A 226 8.44 22.07 -2.59
CA VAL A 226 8.23 20.65 -2.31
C VAL A 226 6.75 20.22 -2.10
N VAL A 227 5.87 21.13 -1.66
CA VAL A 227 4.50 20.75 -1.20
C VAL A 227 3.66 20.08 -2.29
N GLY A 228 3.77 20.55 -3.55
CA GLY A 228 2.94 20.06 -4.65
C GLY A 228 3.29 18.67 -5.16
N THR A 229 4.50 18.15 -4.87
CA THR A 229 4.93 16.83 -5.34
C THR A 229 4.45 15.70 -4.43
N PHE A 230 4.33 15.95 -3.12
CA PHE A 230 3.90 14.93 -2.15
C PHE A 230 2.43 14.53 -2.23
N PHE A 231 1.55 15.46 -2.59
CA PHE A 231 0.09 15.26 -2.45
C PHE A 231 -0.66 15.14 -3.79
N GLY A 232 0.09 14.97 -4.89
CA GLY A 232 -0.48 14.84 -6.23
C GLY A 232 -1.02 16.16 -6.79
N ALA A 233 -1.51 16.11 -8.03
CA ALA A 233 -2.00 17.30 -8.72
C ALA A 233 -3.21 17.91 -7.97
N ALA A 234 -3.09 19.18 -7.57
CA ALA A 234 -4.08 19.94 -6.79
C ALA A 234 -4.26 19.57 -5.30
N GLY A 235 -3.40 18.72 -4.73
CA GLY A 235 -3.41 18.41 -3.29
C GLY A 235 -4.56 17.50 -2.83
N ALA A 236 -5.37 16.97 -3.76
CA ALA A 236 -6.49 16.08 -3.45
C ALA A 236 -6.10 14.60 -3.32
N GLY A 237 -4.83 14.25 -3.58
CA GLY A 237 -4.35 12.87 -3.55
C GLY A 237 -5.19 11.93 -4.42
N LEU A 238 -5.47 10.72 -3.90
CA LEU A 238 -6.31 9.74 -4.59
C LEU A 238 -7.82 10.03 -4.48
N ALA A 239 -8.25 10.93 -3.58
CA ALA A 239 -9.67 11.18 -3.32
C ALA A 239 -10.45 11.68 -4.55
N GLY A 240 -9.75 12.35 -5.49
CA GLY A 240 -10.32 12.81 -6.76
C GLY A 240 -10.20 11.82 -7.92
N TYR A 241 -9.50 10.69 -7.74
CA TYR A 241 -9.22 9.77 -8.84
C TYR A 241 -10.42 8.88 -9.15
N LYS A 242 -10.98 9.08 -10.34
CA LYS A 242 -12.06 8.24 -10.89
C LYS A 242 -11.82 7.94 -12.37
N MET A 243 -11.91 6.66 -12.72
CA MET A 243 -11.79 6.21 -14.11
C MET A 243 -13.04 6.65 -14.90
N ASN A 244 -12.89 7.66 -15.75
CA ASN A 244 -14.01 8.25 -16.52
C ASN A 244 -14.33 7.54 -17.84
N LYS A 245 -13.44 6.68 -18.37
CA LYS A 245 -13.73 5.82 -19.52
C LYS A 245 -13.15 4.44 -19.24
N ARG A 246 -13.81 3.40 -19.78
CA ARG A 246 -13.35 2.01 -19.73
C ARG A 246 -11.90 1.89 -20.20
N VAL A 247 -11.06 1.27 -19.39
CA VAL A 247 -9.68 0.92 -19.74
C VAL A 247 -9.60 -0.58 -19.97
N GLY A 248 -9.48 -0.96 -21.24
CA GLY A 248 -9.52 -2.36 -21.65
C GLY A 248 -10.79 -3.05 -21.17
N GLU A 249 -10.62 -3.99 -20.25
CA GLU A 249 -11.70 -4.77 -19.66
C GLU A 249 -12.34 -4.12 -18.42
N ILE A 250 -11.71 -3.15 -17.78
CA ILE A 250 -12.15 -2.60 -16.48
C ILE A 250 -13.31 -1.63 -16.68
N GLU A 251 -14.42 -1.90 -16.01
CA GLU A 251 -15.67 -1.14 -16.10
C GLU A 251 -15.82 -0.13 -14.95
N GLU A 252 -15.26 -0.44 -13.78
CA GLU A 252 -15.31 0.42 -12.60
C GLU A 252 -13.95 0.42 -11.87
N PHE A 253 -13.43 1.61 -11.60
CA PHE A 253 -12.21 1.83 -10.82
C PHE A 253 -12.23 3.25 -10.23
N ALA A 254 -12.28 3.35 -8.91
CA ALA A 254 -12.25 4.62 -8.19
C ALA A 254 -11.69 4.42 -6.78
N PHE A 255 -11.04 5.45 -6.24
CA PHE A 255 -10.65 5.46 -4.83
C PHE A 255 -11.74 6.17 -4.03
N GLY A 256 -12.07 5.59 -2.88
CA GLY A 256 -12.84 6.27 -1.83
C GLY A 256 -11.98 6.43 -0.59
N GLN A 257 -12.26 7.44 0.22
CA GLN A 257 -11.54 7.64 1.48
C GLN A 257 -12.15 6.77 2.58
N LEU A 258 -11.31 6.19 3.42
CA LEU A 258 -11.73 5.61 4.69
C LEU A 258 -11.70 6.72 5.74
N CYS A 259 -12.84 6.99 6.38
CA CYS A 259 -12.92 8.04 7.40
C CYS A 259 -11.92 7.77 8.53
N PRO A 260 -11.15 8.78 8.96
CA PRO A 260 -10.28 8.66 10.11
C PRO A 260 -11.12 8.40 11.37
N TYR A 261 -10.56 7.65 12.31
CA TYR A 261 -11.16 7.48 13.62
C TYR A 261 -10.68 8.61 14.53
N THR A 262 -11.59 9.20 15.29
CA THR A 262 -11.28 10.18 16.33
C THR A 262 -11.51 9.53 17.70
N GLU A 263 -10.96 10.09 18.77
CA GLU A 263 -11.20 9.62 20.15
C GLU A 263 -12.70 9.54 20.51
N ASN A 264 -13.57 10.27 19.79
CA ASN A 264 -15.03 10.27 19.94
C ASN A 264 -15.75 9.30 18.97
N GLY A 265 -15.03 8.37 18.35
CA GLY A 265 -15.53 7.48 17.29
C GLY A 265 -15.21 7.98 15.88
N ARG A 266 -15.78 7.35 14.85
CA ARG A 266 -15.70 7.88 13.48
C ARG A 266 -16.56 9.11 13.37
N ASP A 267 -15.96 10.26 13.09
CA ASP A 267 -16.75 11.40 12.65
C ASP A 267 -17.13 11.18 11.18
N GLY A 268 -18.43 11.03 10.93
CA GLY A 268 -18.97 10.98 9.56
C GLY A 268 -18.78 12.30 8.80
N MET A 269 -18.32 13.36 9.48
CA MET A 269 -18.10 14.69 8.94
C MET A 269 -16.62 15.08 8.77
N THR A 270 -15.71 14.56 9.60
CA THR A 270 -14.27 14.91 9.53
C THR A 270 -13.56 14.12 8.44
N MET A 271 -13.45 14.74 7.26
CA MET A 271 -12.41 14.40 6.29
C MET A 271 -11.05 14.66 6.93
N VAL A 272 -10.03 13.84 6.66
CA VAL A 272 -8.63 14.22 6.95
C VAL A 272 -8.36 15.51 6.18
N THR A 273 -8.35 16.66 6.87
CA THR A 273 -8.09 17.97 6.28
C THR A 273 -6.61 18.19 6.04
N THR A 274 -5.75 17.46 6.77
CA THR A 274 -4.28 17.54 6.71
C THR A 274 -3.70 16.38 5.89
N PRO A 275 -3.15 16.62 4.69
CA PRO A 275 -2.47 15.60 3.89
C PRO A 275 -1.37 14.88 4.69
N GLN A 276 -1.15 13.59 4.47
CA GLN A 276 -0.14 12.79 5.20
C GLN A 276 1.08 12.44 4.35
N LEU A 277 2.24 12.20 4.97
CA LEU A 277 3.46 11.80 4.25
C LEU A 277 3.46 10.33 3.83
N ASP A 278 2.46 9.55 4.20
CA ASP A 278 2.23 8.20 3.70
C ASP A 278 0.73 7.94 3.50
N ILE A 279 0.39 6.90 2.73
CA ILE A 279 -1.00 6.46 2.57
C ILE A 279 -1.15 4.96 2.70
N SER A 280 -2.36 4.54 3.08
CA SER A 280 -2.78 3.14 3.02
C SER A 280 -3.94 2.96 2.04
N ILE A 281 -3.90 1.90 1.23
CA ILE A 281 -4.96 1.55 0.28
C ILE A 281 -5.46 0.14 0.63
N ALA A 282 -6.73 0.06 0.98
CA ALA A 282 -7.44 -1.15 1.35
C ALA A 282 -8.23 -1.74 0.15
N LEU A 283 -8.16 -3.05 -0.04
CA LEU A 283 -8.75 -3.74 -1.18
C LEU A 283 -9.63 -4.91 -0.70
N SER A 284 -10.94 -4.72 -0.77
CA SER A 284 -11.93 -5.76 -0.45
C SER A 284 -12.02 -6.80 -1.56
N GLY A 285 -11.98 -8.09 -1.23
CA GLY A 285 -12.00 -9.15 -2.23
C GLY A 285 -13.37 -9.63 -2.70
N TRP A 286 -14.43 -9.38 -1.94
CA TRP A 286 -15.80 -9.63 -2.35
C TRP A 286 -16.74 -8.79 -1.49
N ILE A 287 -18.00 -8.63 -1.91
CA ILE A 287 -19.00 -7.86 -1.17
C ILE A 287 -20.29 -8.68 -1.00
N LYS A 288 -20.89 -8.60 0.19
CA LYS A 288 -22.10 -9.36 0.58
C LYS A 288 -23.38 -8.73 0.03
N ASP A 289 -23.42 -7.40 0.00
CA ASP A 289 -24.65 -6.65 -0.22
C ASP A 289 -24.38 -5.33 -0.97
N GLU A 290 -25.46 -4.65 -1.36
CA GLU A 290 -25.43 -3.36 -2.06
C GLU A 290 -25.39 -2.17 -1.08
N SER A 291 -25.14 -2.41 0.21
CA SER A 291 -25.10 -1.31 1.18
C SER A 291 -23.94 -0.35 0.89
N GLU A 292 -24.11 0.91 1.27
CA GLU A 292 -23.10 1.96 1.06
C GLU A 292 -21.76 1.64 1.75
N ASP A 293 -21.79 0.87 2.84
CA ASP A 293 -20.60 0.50 3.61
C ASP A 293 -19.93 -0.80 3.14
N ASN A 294 -20.40 -1.44 2.07
CA ASN A 294 -19.91 -2.76 1.63
C ASN A 294 -18.39 -2.82 1.35
N PHE A 295 -17.78 -1.74 0.84
CA PHE A 295 -16.33 -1.65 0.64
C PHE A 295 -15.57 -1.21 1.90
N THR A 296 -16.22 -0.56 2.86
CA THR A 296 -15.56 0.05 4.04
C THR A 296 -15.72 -0.78 5.31
N ARG A 297 -16.74 -1.63 5.39
CA ARG A 297 -17.10 -2.45 6.55
C ARG A 297 -15.96 -3.31 7.09
N PRO A 298 -15.17 -4.04 6.26
CA PRO A 298 -14.05 -4.83 6.77
C PRO A 298 -12.93 -3.96 7.36
N TRP A 299 -12.82 -2.70 6.91
CA TRP A 299 -11.73 -1.80 7.25
C TRP A 299 -12.12 -0.80 8.34
N LYS A 300 -13.16 -1.11 9.12
CA LYS A 300 -13.70 -0.17 10.12
C LYS A 300 -12.67 0.21 11.19
N THR A 301 -11.84 -0.74 11.58
CA THR A 301 -10.81 -0.58 12.61
C THR A 301 -9.41 -0.33 12.06
N LEU A 302 -9.23 -0.28 10.73
CA LEU A 302 -7.92 -0.10 10.12
C LEU A 302 -7.33 1.29 10.47
N CYS A 303 -6.12 1.30 11.01
CA CYS A 303 -5.40 2.51 11.40
C CYS A 303 -3.93 2.45 10.95
N SER A 304 -3.69 1.97 9.72
CA SER A 304 -2.31 1.76 9.22
C SER A 304 -1.60 3.09 8.88
N SER A 305 -2.37 4.11 8.51
CA SER A 305 -1.93 5.49 8.31
C SER A 305 -3.09 6.41 8.70
N ARG A 306 -2.84 7.70 8.91
CA ARG A 306 -3.90 8.69 9.08
C ARG A 306 -4.64 8.98 7.78
N GLU A 307 -4.00 8.79 6.62
CA GLU A 307 -4.63 8.94 5.31
C GLU A 307 -4.83 7.58 4.65
N GLN A 308 -6.09 7.17 4.55
CA GLN A 308 -6.46 5.82 4.15
C GLN A 308 -7.53 5.86 3.06
N TYR A 309 -7.35 5.01 2.07
CA TYR A 309 -8.26 4.84 0.93
C TYR A 309 -8.73 3.40 0.85
N TYR A 310 -9.88 3.20 0.24
CA TYR A 310 -10.29 1.91 -0.28
C TYR A 310 -10.43 1.99 -1.80
N LEU A 311 -10.14 0.88 -2.48
CA LEU A 311 -10.36 0.77 -3.92
C LEU A 311 -11.75 0.20 -4.19
N ARG A 312 -12.61 0.97 -4.87
CA ARG A 312 -13.86 0.49 -5.45
C ARG A 312 -13.58 0.02 -6.88
N TYR A 313 -13.79 -1.26 -7.14
CA TYR A 313 -13.58 -1.86 -8.45
C TYR A 313 -14.59 -2.95 -8.72
N GLU A 314 -15.06 -3.03 -9.96
CA GLU A 314 -15.88 -4.13 -10.49
C GLU A 314 -17.03 -4.57 -9.56
N SER A 315 -17.70 -3.62 -8.89
CA SER A 315 -18.63 -3.88 -7.78
C SER A 315 -19.73 -4.89 -8.16
N THR A 316 -20.27 -4.75 -9.37
CA THR A 316 -21.29 -5.67 -9.90
C THR A 316 -20.82 -7.13 -9.89
N TYR A 317 -19.58 -7.37 -10.32
CA TYR A 317 -19.02 -8.73 -10.38
C TYR A 317 -18.63 -9.24 -9.00
N LEU A 318 -18.08 -8.37 -8.14
CA LEU A 318 -17.76 -8.73 -6.75
C LEU A 318 -19.00 -9.08 -5.93
N LEU A 319 -20.13 -8.42 -6.18
CA LEU A 319 -21.42 -8.72 -5.56
C LEU A 319 -22.00 -10.03 -6.08
N GLU A 320 -21.95 -10.27 -7.39
CA GLU A 320 -22.40 -11.54 -7.98
C GLU A 320 -21.59 -12.71 -7.41
N LEU A 321 -20.27 -12.53 -7.26
CA LEU A 321 -19.43 -13.50 -6.60
C LEU A 321 -19.79 -13.70 -5.13
N GLY A 322 -20.01 -12.62 -4.37
CA GLY A 322 -20.41 -12.70 -2.96
C GLY A 322 -21.71 -13.49 -2.77
N ARG A 323 -22.73 -13.21 -3.58
CA ARG A 323 -24.00 -13.97 -3.60
C ARG A 323 -23.77 -15.44 -3.93
N ALA A 324 -22.90 -15.76 -4.89
CA ALA A 324 -22.56 -17.13 -5.23
C ALA A 324 -21.83 -17.86 -4.08
N MET A 325 -20.92 -17.17 -3.37
CA MET A 325 -20.22 -17.71 -2.21
C MET A 325 -21.18 -18.00 -1.05
N GLU A 326 -22.09 -17.08 -0.73
CA GLU A 326 -23.10 -17.27 0.32
C GLU A 326 -24.04 -18.43 0.01
N TYR A 327 -24.44 -18.58 -1.25
CA TYR A 327 -25.26 -19.70 -1.71
C TYR A 327 -24.56 -21.04 -1.51
N ILE A 328 -23.29 -21.15 -1.91
CA ILE A 328 -22.48 -22.36 -1.71
C ILE A 328 -22.29 -22.66 -0.24
N MET A 329 -22.01 -21.64 0.58
CA MET A 329 -21.83 -21.79 2.02
C MET A 329 -23.09 -22.32 2.70
N THR A 330 -24.26 -21.79 2.33
CA THR A 330 -25.56 -22.25 2.85
C THR A 330 -25.80 -23.72 2.52
N ILE A 331 -25.46 -24.14 1.30
CA ILE A 331 -25.59 -25.55 0.89
C ILE A 331 -24.58 -26.43 1.63
N ALA A 332 -23.33 -26.01 1.75
CA ALA A 332 -22.29 -26.74 2.48
C ALA A 332 -22.68 -26.94 3.95
N LEU A 333 -23.23 -25.92 4.63
CA LEU A 333 -23.77 -26.04 5.98
C LEU A 333 -24.96 -27.01 6.05
N SER A 334 -25.91 -26.92 5.11
CA SER A 334 -27.05 -27.84 5.05
C SER A 334 -26.60 -29.29 4.85
N MET A 335 -25.60 -29.52 4.01
CA MET A 335 -25.04 -30.85 3.78
C MET A 335 -24.26 -31.34 5.00
N ALA A 336 -23.44 -30.49 5.63
CA ALA A 336 -22.69 -30.85 6.85
C ALA A 336 -23.64 -31.17 8.02
N THR A 337 -24.73 -30.43 8.19
CA THR A 337 -25.76 -30.72 9.21
C THR A 337 -26.49 -32.01 8.91
N GLN A 338 -26.84 -32.29 7.65
CA GLN A 338 -27.41 -33.58 7.26
C GLN A 338 -26.44 -34.73 7.53
N GLU A 339 -25.16 -34.61 7.21
CA GLU A 339 -24.15 -35.64 7.52
C GLU A 339 -23.93 -35.82 9.03
N ALA A 340 -23.94 -34.73 9.82
CA ALA A 340 -23.89 -34.80 11.27
C ALA A 340 -25.12 -35.51 11.87
N LEU A 341 -26.31 -35.28 11.30
CA LEU A 341 -27.56 -35.97 11.68
C LEU A 341 -27.60 -37.42 11.20
N LYS A 342 -26.84 -37.79 10.15
CA LYS A 342 -26.75 -39.18 9.64
C LYS A 342 -25.86 -40.10 10.49
N PHE A 343 -25.13 -39.57 11.48
CA PHE A 343 -24.50 -40.40 12.53
C PHE A 343 -25.54 -41.13 13.41
N THR A 344 -26.83 -40.84 13.24
CA THR A 344 -27.94 -41.70 13.69
C THR A 344 -28.29 -42.76 12.62
N ILE A 345 -27.43 -43.77 12.48
CA ILE A 345 -27.69 -45.14 11.99
C ILE A 345 -28.73 -45.28 10.85
N LEU A 346 -28.38 -44.90 9.60
CA LEU A 346 -28.73 -45.61 8.32
C LEU A 346 -28.39 -44.72 7.10
N SER A 347 -27.44 -45.11 6.22
CA SER A 347 -27.43 -44.85 4.74
C SER A 347 -26.03 -44.94 4.06
N GLY A 348 -25.26 -46.01 4.29
CA GLY A 348 -23.86 -46.08 3.84
C GLY A 348 -23.55 -46.18 2.34
N ILE A 349 -24.51 -46.34 1.41
CA ILE A 349 -24.18 -46.73 0.02
C ILE A 349 -24.70 -45.74 -1.05
N VAL A 350 -25.64 -44.84 -0.76
CA VAL A 350 -26.09 -43.80 -1.71
C VAL A 350 -25.27 -42.50 -1.59
N ASN A 351 -24.51 -42.33 -0.50
CA ASN A 351 -23.78 -41.08 -0.20
C ASN A 351 -22.44 -40.91 -0.94
N ALA A 352 -21.85 -41.97 -1.50
CA ALA A 352 -20.53 -41.91 -2.15
C ALA A 352 -20.51 -41.11 -3.46
N VAL A 353 -21.65 -41.02 -4.15
CA VAL A 353 -21.78 -40.31 -5.45
C VAL A 353 -22.51 -38.97 -5.29
N ALA A 354 -23.44 -38.86 -4.32
CA ALA A 354 -24.21 -37.65 -4.08
C ALA A 354 -23.35 -36.45 -3.63
N TRP A 355 -22.33 -36.70 -2.80
CA TRP A 355 -21.41 -35.65 -2.36
C TRP A 355 -20.56 -35.08 -3.52
N PRO A 356 -19.85 -35.91 -4.33
CA PRO A 356 -19.15 -35.42 -5.51
C PRO A 356 -20.06 -34.73 -6.52
N ALA A 357 -21.25 -35.27 -6.81
CA ALA A 357 -22.17 -34.70 -7.79
C ALA A 357 -22.76 -33.36 -7.33
N GLY A 358 -23.14 -33.24 -6.05
CA GLY A 358 -23.62 -31.99 -5.46
C GLY A 358 -22.53 -30.90 -5.51
N LEU A 359 -21.29 -31.24 -5.15
CA LEU A 359 -20.16 -30.32 -5.25
C LEU A 359 -19.87 -29.89 -6.69
N LEU A 360 -19.91 -30.80 -7.67
CA LEU A 360 -19.75 -30.45 -9.08
C LEU A 360 -20.87 -29.52 -9.57
N GLY A 361 -22.09 -29.69 -9.08
CA GLY A 361 -23.20 -28.76 -9.31
C GLY A 361 -22.89 -27.35 -8.79
N LEU A 362 -22.36 -27.23 -7.57
CA LEU A 362 -21.94 -25.94 -7.00
C LEU A 362 -20.81 -25.30 -7.79
N ALA A 363 -19.84 -26.09 -8.25
CA ALA A 363 -18.76 -25.59 -9.09
C ALA A 363 -19.30 -24.91 -10.35
N SER A 364 -20.33 -25.47 -11.00
CA SER A 364 -20.92 -24.86 -12.20
C SER A 364 -21.62 -23.52 -11.95
N VAL A 365 -22.09 -23.27 -10.73
CA VAL A 365 -22.74 -22.00 -10.33
C VAL A 365 -21.70 -20.90 -10.13
N ILE A 366 -20.56 -21.23 -9.51
CA ILE A 366 -19.52 -20.25 -9.15
C ILE A 366 -18.42 -20.11 -10.20
N ASP A 367 -18.19 -21.10 -11.05
CA ASP A 367 -17.08 -21.10 -12.03
C ASP A 367 -17.08 -19.83 -12.89
N ASN A 368 -18.26 -19.43 -13.35
CA ASN A 368 -18.41 -18.27 -14.19
C ASN A 368 -18.16 -16.95 -13.40
N PRO A 369 -18.83 -16.65 -12.27
CA PRO A 369 -18.50 -15.47 -11.44
C PRO A 369 -17.05 -15.43 -10.96
N TRP A 370 -16.53 -16.57 -10.52
CA TRP A 370 -15.16 -16.71 -10.02
C TRP A 370 -14.12 -16.45 -11.11
N GLY A 371 -14.25 -17.10 -12.26
CA GLY A 371 -13.34 -16.93 -13.40
C GLY A 371 -13.32 -15.49 -13.91
N VAL A 372 -14.50 -14.84 -14.00
CA VAL A 372 -14.59 -13.42 -14.37
C VAL A 372 -13.89 -12.56 -13.33
N CYS A 373 -14.16 -12.72 -12.05
CA CYS A 373 -13.53 -11.93 -11.00
C CYS A 373 -12.01 -12.15 -10.92
N CYS A 374 -11.52 -13.37 -11.12
CA CYS A 374 -10.10 -13.70 -11.20
C CYS A 374 -9.39 -13.00 -12.36
N ARG A 375 -10.03 -12.90 -13.54
CA ARG A 375 -9.50 -12.16 -14.69
C ARG A 375 -9.54 -10.66 -14.46
N ARG A 376 -10.68 -10.14 -13.98
CA ARG A 376 -10.88 -8.71 -13.71
C ARG A 376 -9.95 -8.18 -12.63
N SER A 377 -9.79 -8.89 -11.52
CA SER A 377 -8.84 -8.52 -10.45
C SER A 377 -7.39 -8.44 -10.95
N ALA A 378 -6.97 -9.31 -11.86
CA ALA A 378 -5.65 -9.21 -12.48
C ALA A 378 -5.50 -7.93 -13.31
N GLN A 379 -6.53 -7.57 -14.10
CA GLN A 379 -6.53 -6.31 -14.89
C GLN A 379 -6.56 -5.07 -13.99
N VAL A 380 -7.39 -5.08 -12.94
CA VAL A 380 -7.44 -4.02 -11.93
C VAL A 380 -6.08 -3.86 -11.25
N GLY A 381 -5.39 -4.95 -10.95
CA GLY A 381 -4.01 -4.91 -10.41
C GLY A 381 -3.05 -4.20 -11.35
N LYS A 382 -3.07 -4.52 -12.65
CA LYS A 382 -2.25 -3.82 -13.64
C LYS A 382 -2.55 -2.33 -13.72
N HIS A 383 -3.83 -1.96 -13.70
CA HIS A 383 -4.21 -0.56 -13.73
C HIS A 383 -3.82 0.18 -12.44
N LEU A 384 -3.93 -0.46 -11.27
CA LEU A 384 -3.42 0.08 -10.02
C LEU A 384 -1.92 0.33 -10.10
N ALA A 385 -1.15 -0.58 -10.70
CA ALA A 385 0.28 -0.37 -10.94
C ALA A 385 0.55 0.89 -11.77
N GLU A 386 -0.22 1.14 -12.83
CA GLU A 386 -0.10 2.36 -13.64
C GLU A 386 -0.36 3.62 -12.80
N VAL A 387 -1.42 3.63 -11.97
CA VAL A 387 -1.76 4.76 -11.09
C VAL A 387 -0.63 5.06 -10.09
N LEU A 388 -0.05 4.02 -9.48
CA LEU A 388 1.01 4.17 -8.48
C LEU A 388 2.36 4.56 -9.12
N ILE A 389 2.68 3.99 -10.28
CA ILE A 389 3.88 4.36 -11.06
C ILE A 389 3.80 5.82 -11.52
N ASN A 390 2.62 6.28 -11.94
CA ASN A 390 2.39 7.66 -12.36
C ASN A 390 2.33 8.65 -11.19
N ARG A 391 2.45 8.17 -9.93
CA ARG A 391 2.44 9.00 -8.72
C ARG A 391 1.18 9.86 -8.61
N GLU A 392 0.03 9.31 -9.00
CA GLU A 392 -1.27 10.02 -8.86
C GLU A 392 -1.61 10.29 -7.38
N HIS A 393 -1.09 9.47 -6.47
CA HIS A 393 -1.17 9.67 -5.01
C HIS A 393 -0.17 10.72 -4.48
N GLY A 394 0.71 11.25 -5.34
CA GLY A 394 1.89 12.02 -4.98
C GLY A 394 3.14 11.16 -4.78
N ARG A 395 4.28 11.80 -4.48
CA ARG A 395 5.59 11.13 -4.31
C ARG A 395 5.83 10.72 -2.85
N ARG A 396 4.96 9.84 -2.34
CA ARG A 396 4.96 9.38 -0.95
C ARG A 396 4.72 7.87 -0.83
N PRO A 397 5.15 7.21 0.26
CA PRO A 397 5.04 5.77 0.40
C PRO A 397 3.59 5.28 0.47
N VAL A 398 3.36 4.08 -0.07
CA VAL A 398 2.05 3.43 -0.10
C VAL A 398 2.10 2.08 0.60
N THR A 399 1.17 1.87 1.52
CA THR A 399 0.88 0.55 2.11
C THR A 399 -0.34 -0.07 1.44
N LEU A 400 -0.23 -1.31 0.96
CA LEU A 400 -1.32 -2.03 0.30
C LEU A 400 -1.84 -3.15 1.22
N ILE A 401 -3.14 -3.17 1.50
CA ILE A 401 -3.77 -4.19 2.35
C ILE A 401 -4.98 -4.75 1.63
N GLY A 402 -5.04 -6.06 1.45
CA GLY A 402 -6.16 -6.67 0.75
C GLY A 402 -6.41 -8.10 1.18
N TYR A 403 -7.65 -8.52 1.10
CA TYR A 403 -8.05 -9.91 1.32
C TYR A 403 -8.69 -10.51 0.08
N SER A 404 -8.63 -11.84 -0.08
CA SER A 404 -9.25 -12.57 -1.18
C SER A 404 -8.87 -11.95 -2.54
N LEU A 405 -9.81 -11.65 -3.45
CA LEU A 405 -9.50 -11.04 -4.74
C LEU A 405 -8.86 -9.65 -4.62
N GLY A 406 -9.01 -8.94 -3.51
CA GLY A 406 -8.30 -7.69 -3.24
C GLY A 406 -6.81 -7.94 -3.03
N ALA A 407 -6.46 -9.02 -2.33
CA ALA A 407 -5.07 -9.50 -2.26
C ALA A 407 -4.55 -9.93 -3.64
N ARG A 408 -5.41 -10.52 -4.49
CA ARG A 408 -5.06 -10.84 -5.88
C ARG A 408 -4.78 -9.56 -6.70
N VAL A 409 -5.56 -8.50 -6.53
CA VAL A 409 -5.28 -7.18 -7.13
C VAL A 409 -3.89 -6.68 -6.73
N ILE A 410 -3.53 -6.76 -5.44
CA ILE A 410 -2.19 -6.38 -4.94
C ILE A 410 -1.11 -7.22 -5.62
N PHE A 411 -1.26 -8.55 -5.67
CA PHE A 411 -0.29 -9.44 -6.29
C PHE A 411 -0.01 -9.06 -7.75
N TYR A 412 -1.06 -8.84 -8.55
CA TYR A 412 -0.90 -8.46 -9.96
C TYR A 412 -0.41 -7.01 -10.13
N CYS A 413 -0.73 -6.11 -9.20
CA CYS A 413 -0.16 -4.76 -9.15
C CYS A 413 1.36 -4.82 -8.96
N LEU A 414 1.83 -5.50 -7.91
CA LEU A 414 3.26 -5.61 -7.63
C LEU A 414 4.01 -6.34 -8.75
N ARG A 415 3.39 -7.38 -9.34
CA ARG A 415 3.97 -8.10 -10.47
C ARG A 415 4.15 -7.18 -11.69
N GLU A 416 3.11 -6.44 -12.06
CA GLU A 416 3.18 -5.49 -13.17
C GLU A 416 4.20 -4.38 -12.90
N MET A 417 4.31 -3.91 -11.65
CA MET A 417 5.35 -2.96 -11.25
C MET A 417 6.76 -3.55 -11.40
N SER A 418 6.97 -4.84 -11.06
CA SER A 418 8.29 -5.47 -11.11
C SER A 418 8.91 -5.53 -12.51
N GLU A 419 8.09 -5.38 -13.55
CA GLU A 419 8.48 -5.36 -14.97
C GLU A 419 8.80 -3.94 -15.48
N ARG A 420 8.76 -2.92 -14.60
CA ARG A 420 8.97 -1.50 -14.94
C ARG A 420 10.23 -0.97 -14.25
N ASP A 421 10.93 -0.04 -14.89
CA ASP A 421 12.21 0.49 -14.38
C ASP A 421 12.05 1.44 -13.17
N ASN A 422 10.89 2.09 -13.01
CA ASN A 422 10.61 3.08 -11.97
C ASN A 422 9.71 2.56 -10.84
N CYS A 423 9.86 1.29 -10.48
CA CYS A 423 8.98 0.58 -9.54
C CYS A 423 9.41 0.60 -8.08
N THR A 424 10.67 0.94 -7.77
CA THR A 424 11.18 0.97 -6.39
C THR A 424 10.82 2.28 -5.69
N GLY A 425 10.74 2.24 -4.36
CA GLY A 425 10.52 3.43 -3.53
C GLY A 425 9.07 3.91 -3.45
N VAL A 426 8.12 3.14 -4.00
CA VAL A 426 6.68 3.45 -3.98
C VAL A 426 5.98 2.69 -2.85
N ILE A 427 6.15 1.37 -2.84
CA ILE A 427 5.42 0.50 -1.93
C ILE A 427 6.28 0.30 -0.69
N GLN A 428 5.73 0.69 0.46
CA GLN A 428 6.34 0.44 1.75
C GLN A 428 6.08 -0.99 2.18
N ASP A 429 4.81 -1.34 2.41
CA ASP A 429 4.40 -2.65 2.91
C ASP A 429 3.22 -3.18 2.08
N ALA A 430 3.10 -4.51 1.97
CA ALA A 430 2.01 -5.19 1.28
C ALA A 430 1.48 -6.38 2.10
N TYR A 431 0.17 -6.41 2.35
CA TYR A 431 -0.49 -7.47 3.11
C TYR A 431 -1.49 -8.19 2.21
N LEU A 432 -1.18 -9.43 1.87
CA LEU A 432 -1.98 -10.30 1.01
C LEU A 432 -2.64 -11.37 1.88
N ILE A 433 -3.94 -11.20 2.15
CA ILE A 433 -4.70 -12.04 3.09
C ILE A 433 -5.58 -13.02 2.30
N GLY A 434 -5.42 -14.32 2.51
CA GLY A 434 -6.22 -15.34 1.83
C GLY A 434 -6.15 -15.27 0.30
N ALA A 435 -4.98 -14.93 -0.24
CA ALA A 435 -4.84 -14.53 -1.64
C ALA A 435 -5.09 -15.70 -2.63
N PRO A 436 -6.10 -15.60 -3.52
CA PRO A 436 -6.33 -16.55 -4.59
C PRO A 436 -5.36 -16.25 -5.74
N CYS A 437 -4.06 -16.47 -5.52
CA CYS A 437 -3.03 -16.31 -6.55
C CYS A 437 -2.03 -17.47 -6.48
N THR A 438 -1.15 -17.54 -7.48
CA THR A 438 -0.13 -18.59 -7.57
C THR A 438 0.83 -18.53 -6.38
N GLY A 439 1.15 -19.70 -5.83
CA GLY A 439 2.23 -19.87 -4.86
C GLY A 439 3.61 -20.06 -5.48
N ASN A 440 3.78 -19.77 -6.77
CA ASN A 440 5.05 -19.93 -7.47
C ASN A 440 6.12 -18.97 -6.92
N VAL A 441 7.21 -19.55 -6.42
CA VAL A 441 8.33 -18.85 -5.79
C VAL A 441 8.93 -17.76 -6.68
N GLU A 442 9.27 -18.07 -7.93
CA GLU A 442 9.90 -17.11 -8.85
C GLU A 442 9.07 -15.83 -9.04
N LYS A 443 7.74 -15.96 -9.08
CA LYS A 443 6.84 -14.80 -9.20
C LYS A 443 6.79 -13.97 -7.92
N TRP A 444 6.87 -14.61 -6.76
CA TRP A 444 6.92 -13.93 -5.47
C TRP A 444 8.28 -13.25 -5.23
N GLU A 445 9.38 -13.83 -5.70
CA GLU A 445 10.71 -13.19 -5.67
C GLU A 445 10.72 -11.87 -6.45
N ARG A 446 10.07 -11.84 -7.63
CA ARG A 446 9.97 -10.61 -8.45
C ARG A 446 9.24 -9.47 -7.72
N ILE A 447 8.17 -9.76 -6.99
CA ILE A 447 7.43 -8.71 -6.26
C ILE A 447 8.19 -8.22 -5.02
N CYS A 448 9.10 -9.03 -4.45
CA CYS A 448 9.97 -8.62 -3.34
C CYS A 448 10.90 -7.45 -3.71
N LYS A 449 11.22 -7.28 -5.00
CA LYS A 449 12.01 -6.14 -5.50
C LYS A 449 11.25 -4.80 -5.42
N VAL A 450 9.92 -4.83 -5.50
CA VAL A 450 9.08 -3.62 -5.58
C VAL A 450 8.81 -3.03 -4.19
N VAL A 451 8.67 -3.90 -3.18
CA VAL A 451 8.30 -3.52 -1.82
C VAL A 451 9.55 -3.25 -1.00
N ALA A 452 9.61 -2.08 -0.37
CA ALA A 452 10.75 -1.65 0.44
C ALA A 452 10.82 -2.39 1.79
N GLY A 453 9.67 -2.52 2.46
CA GLY A 453 9.49 -3.12 3.77
C GLY A 453 8.99 -4.56 3.67
N LYS A 454 7.87 -4.85 4.33
CA LYS A 454 7.35 -6.21 4.52
C LYS A 454 6.31 -6.57 3.46
N ILE A 455 6.43 -7.78 2.92
CA ILE A 455 5.38 -8.47 2.16
C ILE A 455 4.85 -9.58 3.06
N THR A 456 3.57 -9.53 3.41
CA THR A 456 2.94 -10.56 4.23
C THR A 456 2.02 -11.42 3.38
N ASN A 457 2.29 -12.72 3.32
CA ASN A 457 1.35 -13.73 2.86
C ASN A 457 0.64 -14.31 4.08
N ALA A 458 -0.58 -13.85 4.33
CA ALA A 458 -1.42 -14.37 5.40
C ALA A 458 -2.36 -15.42 4.82
N TYR A 459 -2.21 -16.67 5.23
CA TYR A 459 -2.84 -17.82 4.59
C TYR A 459 -3.63 -18.65 5.60
N CYS A 460 -4.61 -19.42 5.13
CA CYS A 460 -5.40 -20.33 5.96
C CYS A 460 -5.35 -21.73 5.36
N LYS A 461 -4.74 -22.69 6.06
CA LYS A 461 -4.62 -24.09 5.62
C LYS A 461 -5.96 -24.82 5.58
N THR A 462 -6.94 -24.31 6.32
CA THR A 462 -8.27 -24.90 6.52
C THR A 462 -9.34 -24.24 5.67
N ASP A 463 -8.98 -23.27 4.82
CA ASP A 463 -9.94 -22.59 3.94
C ASP A 463 -10.51 -23.55 2.89
N TRP A 464 -11.67 -24.13 3.24
CA TRP A 464 -12.34 -25.15 2.45
C TRP A 464 -12.83 -24.61 1.12
N LEU A 465 -13.39 -23.39 1.08
CA LEU A 465 -13.95 -22.81 -0.14
C LEU A 465 -12.85 -22.54 -1.16
N LEU A 466 -11.76 -21.92 -0.73
CA LEU A 466 -10.63 -21.63 -1.60
C LEU A 466 -9.98 -22.93 -2.10
N ARG A 467 -9.82 -23.94 -1.23
CA ARG A 467 -9.33 -25.27 -1.61
C ARG A 467 -10.25 -25.95 -2.60
N PHE A 468 -11.57 -25.86 -2.41
CA PHE A 468 -12.56 -26.43 -3.30
C PHE A 468 -12.45 -25.80 -4.69
N LEU A 469 -12.56 -24.48 -4.79
CA LEU A 469 -12.53 -23.74 -6.06
C LEU A 469 -11.25 -24.01 -6.86
N TYR A 470 -10.09 -24.00 -6.22
CA TYR A 470 -8.83 -24.24 -6.92
C TYR A 470 -8.62 -25.71 -7.30
N ARG A 471 -9.09 -26.66 -6.49
CA ARG A 471 -9.03 -28.08 -6.87
C ARG A 471 -9.92 -28.40 -8.06
N THR A 472 -11.06 -27.73 -8.20
CA THR A 472 -12.05 -28.03 -9.24
C THR A 472 -11.91 -27.17 -10.49
N LEU A 473 -11.47 -25.91 -10.37
CA LEU A 473 -11.58 -24.92 -11.47
C LEU A 473 -10.24 -24.54 -12.11
N SER A 474 -9.12 -24.57 -11.38
CA SER A 474 -7.78 -24.30 -11.91
C SER A 474 -6.74 -24.54 -10.81
N MET A 475 -5.76 -25.42 -11.03
CA MET A 475 -4.61 -25.59 -10.11
C MET A 475 -3.38 -24.83 -10.66
N PRO A 476 -2.99 -23.69 -10.09
CA PRO A 476 -1.74 -23.02 -10.43
C PRO A 476 -0.55 -23.94 -10.17
N ARG A 477 0.47 -23.86 -11.03
CA ARG A 477 1.80 -24.40 -10.69
C ARG A 477 2.26 -23.76 -9.37
N GLY A 478 2.72 -24.58 -8.45
CA GLY A 478 3.20 -24.14 -7.14
C GLY A 478 2.11 -23.89 -6.10
N GLY A 479 0.86 -24.30 -6.32
CA GLY A 479 -0.22 -24.17 -5.32
C GLY A 479 -0.83 -22.77 -5.24
N VAL A 480 -1.61 -22.53 -4.19
CA VAL A 480 -2.38 -21.29 -3.98
C VAL A 480 -1.84 -20.56 -2.76
N ALA A 481 -1.39 -19.31 -2.92
CA ALA A 481 -0.74 -18.56 -1.84
C ALA A 481 -1.62 -18.43 -0.58
N GLY A 482 -2.93 -18.22 -0.74
CA GLY A 482 -3.86 -18.15 0.39
C GLY A 482 -4.08 -19.45 1.17
N LEU A 483 -3.51 -20.59 0.72
CA LEU A 483 -3.65 -21.91 1.38
C LEU A 483 -2.34 -22.44 1.97
N GLN A 484 -1.20 -21.77 1.75
CA GLN A 484 0.11 -22.29 2.14
C GLN A 484 1.13 -21.15 2.31
N ALA A 485 2.22 -21.46 3.02
CA ALA A 485 3.38 -20.58 3.05
C ALA A 485 4.10 -20.57 1.68
N ILE A 486 4.68 -19.42 1.34
CA ILE A 486 5.58 -19.26 0.19
C ILE A 486 7.01 -19.46 0.66
N ASP A 487 7.67 -20.50 0.15
CA ASP A 487 9.02 -20.90 0.55
C ASP A 487 10.09 -20.09 -0.21
N ILE A 488 10.40 -18.90 0.30
CA ILE A 488 11.42 -18.00 -0.23
C ILE A 488 12.35 -17.56 0.89
N ASN A 489 13.65 -17.65 0.65
CA ASN A 489 14.65 -17.10 1.54
C ASN A 489 14.81 -15.58 1.30
N ASN A 490 13.82 -14.79 1.73
CA ASN A 490 13.86 -13.34 1.64
C ASN A 490 13.31 -12.73 2.94
N LYS A 491 14.11 -11.89 3.60
CA LYS A 491 13.78 -11.24 4.90
C LYS A 491 12.52 -10.37 4.85
N ARG A 492 12.14 -9.87 3.67
CA ARG A 492 10.94 -9.05 3.47
C ARG A 492 9.66 -9.88 3.47
N LEU A 493 9.73 -11.15 3.07
CA LEU A 493 8.54 -12.00 2.96
C LEU A 493 8.25 -12.68 4.30
N ARG A 494 7.07 -12.38 4.86
CA ARG A 494 6.56 -13.01 6.08
C ARG A 494 5.35 -13.87 5.72
N ASN A 495 5.40 -15.14 6.08
CA ASN A 495 4.24 -16.02 6.03
C ASN A 495 3.55 -16.05 7.41
N VAL A 496 2.23 -15.85 7.44
CA VAL A 496 1.44 -15.88 8.68
C VAL A 496 0.27 -16.85 8.51
N ASP A 497 0.18 -17.84 9.40
CA ASP A 497 -0.88 -18.85 9.37
C ASP A 497 -2.08 -18.39 10.20
N LEU A 498 -3.16 -18.03 9.50
CA LEU A 498 -4.41 -17.55 10.08
C LEU A 498 -5.39 -18.68 10.42
N SER A 499 -5.02 -19.96 10.29
CA SER A 499 -5.96 -21.07 10.54
C SER A 499 -6.59 -21.11 11.94
N HIS A 500 -6.01 -20.41 12.92
CA HIS A 500 -6.56 -20.28 14.27
C HIS A 500 -7.63 -19.17 14.38
N ILE A 501 -7.62 -18.18 13.48
CA ILE A 501 -8.59 -17.09 13.41
C ILE A 501 -9.66 -17.41 12.36
N VAL A 502 -9.24 -17.82 11.16
CA VAL A 502 -10.07 -18.02 9.98
C VAL A 502 -10.40 -19.50 9.80
N SER A 503 -11.68 -19.84 9.87
CA SER A 503 -12.15 -21.22 9.62
C SER A 503 -12.48 -21.47 8.14
N GLY A 504 -12.79 -20.41 7.39
CA GLY A 504 -13.04 -20.48 5.95
C GLY A 504 -13.04 -19.11 5.27
N HIS A 505 -13.07 -19.08 3.94
CA HIS A 505 -12.97 -17.84 3.15
C HIS A 505 -14.00 -16.76 3.49
N GLY A 506 -15.17 -17.18 3.99
CA GLY A 506 -16.25 -16.27 4.39
C GLY A 506 -15.92 -15.43 5.62
N ASP A 507 -14.96 -15.86 6.45
CA ASP A 507 -14.65 -15.23 7.74
C ASP A 507 -13.79 -13.96 7.58
N TYR A 508 -13.04 -13.83 6.49
CA TYR A 508 -12.06 -12.73 6.33
C TYR A 508 -12.67 -11.33 6.57
N PRO A 509 -13.82 -10.96 5.98
CA PRO A 509 -14.40 -9.63 6.20
C PRO A 509 -14.82 -9.40 7.65
N ASP A 510 -15.31 -10.44 8.32
CA ASP A 510 -15.91 -10.32 9.66
C ASP A 510 -14.84 -10.38 10.77
N LYS A 511 -13.75 -11.11 10.55
CA LYS A 511 -12.61 -11.23 11.48
C LYS A 511 -11.44 -10.30 11.14
N MET A 512 -11.66 -9.28 10.30
CA MET A 512 -10.59 -8.43 9.79
C MET A 512 -9.80 -7.73 10.92
N GLN A 513 -10.47 -7.28 11.99
CA GLN A 513 -9.78 -6.67 13.13
C GLN A 513 -8.78 -7.63 13.79
N GLU A 514 -9.20 -8.86 14.11
CA GLU A 514 -8.34 -9.89 14.71
C GLU A 514 -7.16 -10.23 13.78
N ILE A 515 -7.44 -10.33 12.47
CA ILE A 515 -6.41 -10.56 11.46
C ILE A 515 -5.39 -9.41 11.43
N LEU A 516 -5.84 -8.15 11.41
CA LEU A 516 -4.93 -7.00 11.38
C LEU A 516 -4.02 -6.96 12.61
N ILE A 517 -4.55 -7.27 13.79
CA ILE A 517 -3.78 -7.41 15.04
C ILE A 517 -2.70 -8.49 14.90
N GLU A 518 -3.06 -9.69 14.43
CA GLU A 518 -2.12 -10.81 14.22
C GLU A 518 -1.00 -10.47 13.22
N LEU A 519 -1.32 -9.67 12.20
CA LEU A 519 -0.36 -9.20 11.21
C LEU A 519 0.54 -8.06 11.74
N GLY A 520 0.22 -7.49 12.89
CA GLY A 520 0.91 -6.33 13.47
C GLY A 520 0.56 -5.02 12.76
N VAL A 521 -0.60 -4.96 12.09
CA VAL A 521 -1.15 -3.73 11.54
C VAL A 521 -1.95 -3.02 12.62
N ARG A 522 -1.66 -1.73 12.85
CA ARG A 522 -2.33 -0.94 13.87
C ARG A 522 -3.84 -0.88 13.60
N VAL A 523 -4.61 -1.17 14.64
CA VAL A 523 -6.07 -1.05 14.66
C VAL A 523 -6.50 -0.06 15.72
N ILE A 524 -7.70 0.47 15.55
CA ILE A 524 -8.40 1.14 16.64
C ILE A 524 -9.01 0.08 17.55
N GLU A 525 -8.61 0.07 18.83
CA GLU A 525 -9.24 -0.76 19.85
C GLU A 525 -10.59 -0.15 20.24
N HIS A 526 -11.65 -0.96 20.21
CA HIS A 526 -12.99 -0.59 20.64
C HIS A 526 -13.26 -1.17 22.03
N ASP A 527 -13.57 -0.30 23.00
CA ASP A 527 -14.24 -0.70 24.24
C ASP A 527 -15.70 -1.07 23.94
N GLY A 528 -15.93 -2.30 23.46
CA GLY A 528 -17.18 -3.06 23.65
C GLY A 528 -18.51 -2.57 23.05
N GLU A 529 -18.64 -1.37 22.47
CA GLU A 529 -19.92 -0.92 21.89
C GLU A 529 -20.03 -1.20 20.39
N GLN A 530 -21.07 -1.97 20.01
CA GLN A 530 -21.46 -2.22 18.63
C GLN A 530 -21.69 -0.90 17.88
N LEU A 531 -21.01 -0.74 16.75
CA LEU A 531 -21.14 0.41 15.87
C LEU A 531 -22.60 0.71 15.51
N ALA A 532 -23.11 1.85 15.98
CA ALA A 532 -24.35 2.43 15.50
C ALA A 532 -24.22 2.75 14.00
N ILE A 533 -25.19 2.28 13.21
CA ILE A 533 -25.29 2.53 11.77
C ILE A 533 -25.72 3.99 11.59
N THR A 534 -24.76 4.89 11.38
CA THR A 534 -25.07 6.27 10.98
C THR A 534 -25.31 6.30 9.47
N ARG A 535 -26.57 6.52 9.08
CA ARG A 535 -26.95 6.83 7.69
C ARG A 535 -26.44 8.24 7.34
N SER A 536 -25.56 8.35 6.35
CA SER A 536 -25.28 9.63 5.70
C SER A 536 -25.87 9.63 4.29
N HIS A 537 -26.89 10.46 4.10
CA HIS A 537 -27.45 10.85 2.80
C HIS A 537 -26.49 11.82 2.09
N GLU A 538 -26.03 11.49 0.88
CA GLU A 538 -26.54 12.02 -0.40
C GLU A 538 -25.57 11.79 -1.59
N HIS A 539 -26.16 11.25 -2.67
CA HIS A 539 -25.78 11.32 -4.08
C HIS A 539 -24.42 10.82 -4.59
N LEU A 540 -24.36 9.50 -4.86
CA LEU A 540 -23.71 8.98 -6.08
C LEU A 540 -24.72 8.16 -6.88
N VAL A 541 -25.34 8.79 -7.88
CA VAL A 541 -26.16 8.07 -8.88
C VAL A 541 -25.20 7.36 -9.83
N VAL A 542 -25.20 6.03 -9.79
CA VAL A 542 -24.55 5.17 -10.78
C VAL A 542 -25.60 4.69 -11.78
N PRO A 543 -25.39 4.80 -13.11
CA PRO A 543 -26.34 4.27 -14.08
C PRO A 543 -26.35 2.74 -14.01
N SER A 544 -27.50 2.17 -13.68
CA SER A 544 -27.81 0.75 -13.86
C SER A 544 -27.83 0.42 -15.35
N ASN A 545 -26.83 -0.33 -15.83
CA ASN A 545 -26.87 -0.88 -17.18
C ASN A 545 -27.33 -2.35 -17.11
N ASN A 546 -28.54 -2.58 -17.62
CA ASN A 546 -29.21 -3.87 -17.65
C ASN A 546 -28.41 -4.96 -18.39
N ASN A 547 -28.43 -6.16 -17.80
CA ASN A 547 -28.31 -7.50 -18.38
C ASN A 547 -27.43 -7.63 -19.64
N LYS A 548 -26.14 -7.92 -19.43
CA LYS A 548 -25.33 -8.66 -20.42
C LYS A 548 -25.10 -10.09 -19.92
N PRO A 549 -25.34 -11.12 -20.74
CA PRO A 549 -24.99 -12.48 -20.38
C PRO A 549 -23.46 -12.60 -20.27
N MET A 550 -23.00 -13.26 -19.22
CA MET A 550 -21.59 -13.55 -19.00
C MET A 550 -21.07 -14.47 -20.11
N ASN A 551 -20.06 -14.02 -20.84
CA ASN A 551 -19.36 -14.87 -21.80
C ASN A 551 -18.49 -15.88 -21.04
N LYS A 552 -18.61 -17.17 -21.37
CA LYS A 552 -17.84 -18.27 -20.79
C LYS A 552 -16.33 -17.99 -20.88
N SER A 553 -15.65 -18.15 -19.75
CA SER A 553 -14.20 -17.88 -19.58
C SER A 553 -13.35 -19.09 -19.98
N GLN A 554 -12.15 -18.83 -20.50
CA GLN A 554 -11.08 -19.82 -20.63
C GLN A 554 -10.23 -19.86 -19.33
N SER A 555 -9.77 -21.06 -18.95
CA SER A 555 -9.04 -21.37 -17.71
C SER A 555 -7.69 -20.64 -17.56
N ASP A 556 -7.22 -20.47 -16.31
CA ASP A 556 -5.94 -19.84 -15.92
C ASP A 556 -4.70 -20.40 -16.67
N SER A 557 -4.77 -21.62 -17.21
CA SER A 557 -3.73 -22.24 -18.04
C SER A 557 -3.34 -21.42 -19.26
N VAL A 558 -4.26 -20.63 -19.83
CA VAL A 558 -4.03 -19.83 -21.05
C VAL A 558 -3.35 -18.49 -20.73
N LEU A 559 -3.66 -17.87 -19.58
CA LEU A 559 -2.97 -16.67 -19.11
C LEU A 559 -1.50 -16.97 -18.77
N VAL A 560 -1.22 -18.18 -18.27
CA VAL A 560 0.17 -18.63 -18.00
C VAL A 560 0.93 -18.98 -19.29
N GLN A 561 0.25 -19.43 -20.35
CA GLN A 561 0.91 -19.76 -21.63
C GLN A 561 1.25 -18.53 -22.49
N ASN A 562 0.46 -17.45 -22.40
CA ASN A 562 0.78 -16.21 -23.10
C ASN A 562 1.95 -15.41 -22.47
N ASP A 563 2.34 -15.74 -21.22
CA ASP A 563 3.45 -15.12 -20.49
C ASP A 563 4.82 -15.80 -20.77
N ASN A 564 4.87 -16.87 -21.58
CA ASN A 564 6.09 -17.62 -21.95
C ASN A 564 6.56 -17.34 -23.39
N LYS A 565 6.16 -16.21 -24.00
CA LYS A 565 6.63 -15.76 -25.31
C LYS A 565 7.34 -14.42 -25.23
#